data_AF-A0A520BE77-F1
#
_entry.id   AF-A0A520BE77-F1
#
_cell.length_a   1.000
_cell.length_b   1.000
_cell.length_c   1.000
_cell.angle_alpha   90.00
_cell.angle_beta   90.00
_cell.angle_gamma   90.00
#
_symmetry.space_group_name_H-M   'P 1'
#
loop_
_entity.id
_entity.type
_entity.pdbx_description
1 polymer ?
#
loop_
_entity_poly.entity_id
_entity_poly.type
_entity_poly.pdbx_seq_one_letter_code
_entity_poly.pdbx_strand_id
1 'polypeptide(L)'
;MKKLFTIYLMGLLATASAQDYDASKISAELSKNAIAVIRNEEMVRRFVTPTRILWKNGDVKNEDKLLKQGNGQAEISSDIICSMENKGASQSAILLDFGKEIHGGLQLITGIYKGNK
;
A
#
# COMPACT_ATOMS: atom_id res chain seq x y z
N MET A 1 -49.98 61.00 4.41
CA MET A 1 -49.68 61.84 3.24
C MET A 1 -48.74 61.07 2.33
N LYS A 2 -49.21 60.77 1.12
CA LYS A 2 -48.47 60.05 0.07
C LYS A 2 -47.35 60.93 -0.45
N LYS A 3 -46.12 60.40 -0.60
CA LYS A 3 -45.19 60.83 -1.64
C LYS A 3 -44.44 59.62 -2.20
N LEU A 4 -44.90 59.20 -3.38
CA LEU A 4 -44.20 58.40 -4.38
C LEU A 4 -42.94 59.15 -4.85
N PHE A 5 -41.81 58.47 -4.96
CA PHE A 5 -40.71 58.80 -5.89
C PHE A 5 -40.00 57.47 -6.21
N THR A 6 -40.39 56.80 -7.28
CA THR A 6 -39.87 56.93 -8.66
C THR A 6 -38.44 56.41 -8.76
N ILE A 7 -38.37 55.20 -9.33
CA ILE A 7 -37.21 54.38 -9.66
C ILE A 7 -36.31 55.11 -10.68
N TYR A 8 -35.00 55.11 -10.46
CA TYR A 8 -34.01 55.31 -11.52
C TYR A 8 -33.13 54.06 -11.61
N LEU A 9 -33.50 53.17 -12.54
CA LEU A 9 -32.69 52.05 -12.98
C LEU A 9 -31.60 52.63 -13.90
N MET A 10 -30.44 52.95 -13.34
CA MET A 10 -29.27 53.28 -14.13
C MET A 10 -28.41 52.03 -14.27
N GLY A 11 -28.56 51.33 -15.41
CA GLY A 11 -27.64 50.28 -15.79
C GLY A 11 -26.25 50.88 -16.01
N LEU A 12 -25.27 50.39 -15.26
CA LEU A 12 -23.86 50.58 -15.56
C LEU A 12 -23.26 49.24 -15.93
N LEU A 13 -23.21 48.98 -17.23
CA LEU A 13 -22.32 47.99 -17.84
C LEU A 13 -20.94 48.66 -17.94
N ALA A 14 -19.98 48.28 -17.11
CA ALA A 14 -18.57 48.48 -17.41
C ALA A 14 -17.71 47.47 -16.65
N THR A 15 -17.31 46.45 -17.42
CA THR A 15 -16.04 45.74 -17.37
C THR A 15 -15.61 45.16 -16.02
N ALA A 16 -15.69 43.83 -15.93
CA ALA A 16 -14.71 43.08 -15.18
C ALA A 16 -13.32 43.50 -15.68
N SER A 17 -12.64 44.37 -14.94
CA SER A 17 -11.19 44.27 -14.94
C SER A 17 -10.93 42.88 -14.39
N ALA A 18 -10.48 41.97 -15.23
CA ALA A 18 -9.71 40.84 -14.77
C ALA A 18 -8.60 41.46 -13.91
N GLN A 19 -8.81 41.52 -12.59
CA GLN A 19 -7.67 41.48 -11.70
C GLN A 19 -6.98 40.20 -12.15
N ASP A 20 -5.80 40.36 -12.73
CA ASP A 20 -4.91 39.25 -13.05
C ASP A 20 -4.71 38.51 -11.74
N TYR A 21 -5.60 37.56 -11.48
CA TYR A 21 -5.52 36.67 -10.34
C TYR A 21 -4.36 35.77 -10.67
N ASP A 22 -3.20 36.19 -10.19
CA ASP A 22 -1.95 35.47 -10.31
C ASP A 22 -2.16 34.03 -9.84
N ALA A 23 -2.27 33.12 -10.81
CA ALA A 23 -2.54 31.71 -10.57
C ALA A 23 -1.45 31.08 -9.69
N SER A 24 -0.25 31.67 -9.66
CA SER A 24 0.83 31.26 -8.77
C SER A 24 0.49 31.52 -7.30
N LYS A 25 -0.16 32.65 -6.97
CA LYS A 25 -0.65 32.95 -5.61
C LYS A 25 -1.81 32.06 -5.19
N ILE A 26 -2.72 31.73 -6.12
CA ILE A 26 -3.81 30.78 -5.86
C ILE A 26 -3.23 29.39 -5.56
N SER A 27 -2.25 28.92 -6.33
CA SER A 27 -1.57 27.65 -6.09
C SER A 27 -0.77 27.63 -4.77
N ALA A 28 -0.18 28.76 -4.38
CA ALA A 28 0.59 28.89 -3.15
C ALA A 28 -0.29 28.96 -1.89
N GLU A 29 -1.44 29.64 -1.94
CA GLU A 29 -2.40 29.69 -0.83
C GLU A 29 -3.21 28.40 -0.70
N LEU A 30 -3.57 27.75 -1.82
CA LEU A 30 -4.11 26.38 -1.81
C LEU A 30 -3.09 25.39 -1.24
N SER A 31 -1.81 25.53 -1.59
CA SER A 31 -0.72 24.71 -1.06
C SER A 31 -0.52 24.94 0.44
N LYS A 32 -0.48 26.18 0.93
CA LYS A 32 -0.32 26.49 2.37
C LYS A 32 -1.49 25.98 3.21
N ASN A 33 -2.73 26.18 2.76
CA ASN A 33 -3.91 25.74 3.49
C ASN A 33 -4.14 24.22 3.37
N ALA A 34 -3.72 23.58 2.27
CA ALA A 34 -3.72 22.12 2.16
C ALA A 34 -2.68 21.49 3.11
N ILE A 35 -1.48 22.07 3.23
CA ILE A 35 -0.42 21.57 4.13
C ILE A 35 -0.85 21.63 5.60
N ALA A 36 -1.66 22.61 6.01
CA ALA A 36 -2.16 22.72 7.39
C ALA A 36 -3.13 21.59 7.80
N VAL A 37 -3.69 20.84 6.84
CA VAL A 37 -4.59 19.69 7.08
C VAL A 37 -3.90 18.35 6.81
N ILE A 38 -2.66 18.36 6.31
CA ILE A 38 -1.90 17.14 6.01
C ILE A 38 -1.15 16.69 7.27
N ARG A 39 -1.65 15.64 7.93
CA ARG A 39 -0.87 14.90 8.92
C ARG A 39 0.06 13.94 8.18
N ASN A 40 1.35 14.26 8.15
CA ASN A 40 2.36 13.33 7.66
C ASN A 40 2.68 12.30 8.75
N GLU A 41 2.50 11.01 8.46
CA GLU A 41 2.90 9.91 9.32
C GLU A 41 3.81 8.96 8.57
N GLU A 42 5.04 8.81 9.06
CA GLU A 42 5.96 7.82 8.53
C GLU A 42 5.56 6.42 8.99
N MET A 43 5.13 5.57 8.06
CA MET A 43 4.84 4.17 8.33
C MET A 43 6.08 3.31 8.00
N VAL A 44 6.78 2.84 9.04
CA VAL A 44 7.92 1.92 8.87
C VAL A 44 7.46 0.47 9.04
N ARG A 45 7.76 -0.37 8.04
CA ARG A 45 7.58 -1.83 8.11
C ARG A 45 8.93 -2.52 8.22
N ARG A 46 9.05 -3.48 9.14
CA ARG A 46 10.24 -4.32 9.29
C ARG A 46 9.86 -5.78 9.06
N PHE A 47 10.61 -6.46 8.20
CA PHE A 47 10.43 -7.87 7.93
C PHE A 47 11.41 -8.68 8.78
N VAL A 48 10.92 -9.77 9.37
CA VAL A 48 11.72 -10.71 10.17
C VAL A 48 11.68 -12.05 9.46
N THR A 49 12.84 -12.61 9.15
CA THR A 49 12.96 -13.93 8.53
C THR A 49 13.03 -15.01 9.61
N PRO A 50 12.42 -16.20 9.39
CA PRO A 50 12.61 -17.35 10.27
C PRO A 50 14.09 -17.67 10.49
N THR A 51 14.43 -18.11 11.70
CA THR A 51 15.80 -18.45 12.10
C THR A 51 16.12 -19.93 11.89
N ARG A 52 15.12 -20.80 12.03
CA ARG A 52 15.27 -22.26 11.90
C ARG A 52 13.94 -22.94 11.58
N ILE A 53 14.05 -24.16 11.07
CA ILE A 53 12.94 -25.10 10.91
C ILE A 53 12.98 -26.04 12.10
N LEU A 54 11.90 -26.10 12.88
CA LEU A 54 11.81 -26.99 14.04
C LEU A 54 11.30 -28.37 13.65
N TRP A 55 10.44 -28.43 12.65
CA TRP A 55 9.77 -29.66 12.25
C TRP A 55 9.23 -29.57 10.82
N LYS A 56 9.11 -30.72 10.16
CA LYS A 56 8.45 -30.87 8.86
C LYS A 56 7.75 -32.22 8.75
N ASN A 57 6.75 -32.29 7.86
CA ASN A 57 6.06 -33.52 7.49
C ASN A 57 5.74 -33.54 5.99
N GLY A 58 5.63 -34.73 5.41
CA GLY A 58 5.26 -34.92 4.00
C GLY A 58 6.34 -34.50 3.01
N ASP A 59 5.92 -34.15 1.79
CA ASP A 59 6.80 -33.73 0.70
C ASP A 59 6.98 -32.21 0.71
N VAL A 60 8.04 -31.78 1.41
CA VAL A 60 8.51 -30.40 1.47
C VAL A 60 9.92 -30.35 0.89
N LYS A 61 10.12 -29.53 -0.15
CA LYS A 61 11.40 -29.36 -0.85
C LYS A 61 11.85 -27.90 -0.78
N ASN A 62 13.17 -27.69 -0.79
CA ASN A 62 13.80 -26.37 -0.72
C ASN A 62 13.35 -25.55 0.52
N GLU A 63 13.09 -26.22 1.64
CA GLU A 63 12.64 -25.60 2.88
C GLU A 63 13.64 -24.57 3.44
N ASP A 64 14.94 -24.76 3.17
CA ASP A 64 16.01 -23.85 3.58
C ASP A 64 15.86 -22.44 2.99
N LYS A 65 15.14 -22.30 1.87
CA LYS A 65 14.83 -21.01 1.23
C LYS A 65 13.96 -20.14 2.12
N LEU A 66 13.10 -20.73 2.97
CA LEU A 66 12.28 -19.99 3.93
C LEU A 66 13.11 -19.35 5.06
N LEU A 67 14.36 -19.76 5.22
CA LEU A 67 15.31 -19.15 6.17
C LEU A 67 16.12 -18.00 5.54
N LYS A 68 15.91 -17.70 4.26
CA LYS A 68 16.59 -16.61 3.56
C LYS A 68 15.70 -15.38 3.54
N GLN A 69 16.32 -14.21 3.61
CA GLN A 69 15.59 -12.94 3.50
C GLN A 69 15.01 -12.80 2.09
N GLY A 70 13.68 -12.65 2.00
CA GLY A 70 13.00 -12.37 0.75
C GLY A 70 13.15 -10.90 0.33
N ASN A 71 13.00 -10.64 -0.96
CA ASN A 71 13.02 -9.30 -1.57
C ASN A 71 11.61 -8.71 -1.78
N GLY A 72 10.56 -9.40 -1.34
CA GLY A 72 9.17 -8.95 -1.50
C GLY A 72 8.54 -9.29 -2.85
N GLN A 73 9.24 -9.97 -3.75
CA GLN A 73 8.78 -10.26 -5.12
C GLN A 73 8.56 -11.75 -5.35
N ALA A 74 7.53 -12.06 -6.14
CA ALA A 74 7.30 -13.42 -6.61
C ALA A 74 8.40 -13.86 -7.57
N GLU A 75 8.83 -15.12 -7.43
CA GLU A 75 9.84 -15.72 -8.28
C GLU A 75 9.15 -16.55 -9.38
N ILE A 76 9.65 -16.43 -10.61
CA ILE A 76 9.12 -17.15 -11.78
C ILE A 76 9.80 -18.51 -11.89
N SER A 77 11.06 -18.62 -11.46
CA SER A 77 11.80 -19.88 -11.44
C SER A 77 11.34 -20.81 -10.32
N SER A 78 10.98 -22.06 -10.64
CA SER A 78 10.61 -23.07 -9.65
C SER A 78 11.76 -23.51 -8.75
N ASP A 79 13.00 -23.37 -9.22
CA ASP A 79 14.17 -24.00 -8.60
C ASP A 79 14.61 -23.31 -7.30
N ILE A 80 14.04 -22.14 -7.02
CA ILE A 80 14.43 -21.25 -5.92
C ILE A 80 13.36 -21.20 -4.83
N ILE A 81 12.19 -21.84 -5.03
CA ILE A 81 11.02 -21.71 -4.16
C ILE A 81 10.83 -22.97 -3.31
N CYS A 82 10.43 -22.78 -2.05
CA CYS A 82 9.96 -23.88 -1.22
C CYS A 82 8.65 -24.45 -1.77
N SER A 83 8.63 -25.74 -2.10
CA SER A 83 7.44 -26.42 -2.62
C SER A 83 6.92 -27.42 -1.59
N MET A 84 5.61 -27.43 -1.40
CA MET A 84 4.91 -28.37 -0.51
C MET A 84 3.80 -29.07 -1.29
N GLU A 85 3.83 -30.40 -1.33
CA GLU A 85 2.84 -31.19 -2.09
C GLU A 85 2.25 -32.28 -1.20
N ASN A 86 0.92 -32.40 -1.17
CA ASN A 86 0.26 -33.51 -0.48
C ASN A 86 0.31 -34.77 -1.35
N LYS A 87 0.68 -35.90 -0.76
CA LYS A 87 0.75 -37.19 -1.48
C LYS A 87 -0.14 -38.23 -0.82
N GLY A 88 -1.25 -38.55 -1.48
CA GLY A 88 -2.27 -39.46 -0.94
C GLY A 88 -2.81 -38.96 0.40
N ALA A 89 -2.68 -39.77 1.45
CA ALA A 89 -3.07 -39.40 2.81
C ALA A 89 -2.04 -38.51 3.54
N SER A 90 -0.82 -38.36 3.01
CA SER A 90 0.23 -37.56 3.65
C SER A 90 0.03 -36.07 3.39
N GLN A 91 -0.16 -35.30 4.48
CA GLN A 91 -0.28 -33.84 4.44
C GLN A 91 1.08 -33.18 4.70
N SER A 92 1.50 -32.32 3.78
CA SER A 92 2.76 -31.60 3.90
C SER A 92 2.64 -30.41 4.84
N ALA A 93 3.59 -30.29 5.76
CA ALA A 93 3.57 -29.27 6.79
C ALA A 93 5.00 -28.87 7.20
N ILE A 94 5.16 -27.65 7.70
CA ILE A 94 6.44 -27.15 8.20
C ILE A 94 6.19 -26.24 9.41
N LEU A 95 7.08 -26.33 10.41
CA LEU A 95 7.08 -25.47 11.60
C LEU A 95 8.34 -24.60 11.59
N LEU A 96 8.12 -23.29 11.53
CA LEU A 96 9.17 -22.28 11.48
C LEU A 96 9.28 -21.57 12.82
N ASP A 97 10.51 -21.26 13.22
CA ASP A 97 10.80 -20.48 14.42
C ASP A 97 11.53 -19.19 14.05
N PHE A 98 10.91 -18.05 14.39
CA PHE A 98 11.44 -16.71 14.14
C PHE A 98 12.43 -16.22 15.20
N GLY A 99 12.66 -17.01 16.26
CA GLY A 99 13.62 -16.72 17.32
C GLY A 99 13.19 -15.60 18.26
N LYS A 100 11.98 -15.06 18.11
CA LYS A 100 11.39 -14.03 18.97
C LYS A 100 9.86 -14.03 18.84
N GLU A 101 9.18 -13.52 19.85
CA GLU A 101 7.76 -13.19 19.76
C GLU A 101 7.58 -11.95 18.87
N ILE A 102 6.58 -12.00 17.98
CA ILE A 102 6.33 -10.95 16.99
C ILE A 102 4.86 -10.57 17.05
N HIS A 103 4.59 -9.26 17.12
CA HIS A 103 3.28 -8.69 16.91
C HIS A 103 3.23 -8.05 15.52
N GLY A 104 2.47 -8.63 14.59
CA GLY A 104 2.45 -8.23 13.19
C GLY A 104 1.65 -9.22 12.33
N GLY A 105 1.99 -9.31 11.06
CA GLY A 105 1.37 -10.25 10.11
C GLY A 105 2.40 -11.16 9.44
N LEU A 106 1.93 -12.23 8.83
CA LEU A 106 2.74 -13.11 7.99
C LEU A 106 2.67 -12.65 6.53
N GLN A 107 3.82 -12.54 5.87
CA GLN A 107 3.89 -12.34 4.43
C GLN A 107 4.24 -13.67 3.77
N LEU A 108 3.37 -14.14 2.88
CA LEU A 108 3.62 -15.30 2.04
C LEU A 108 3.72 -14.83 0.59
N ILE A 109 4.83 -15.15 -0.06
CA ILE A 109 5.07 -14.84 -1.46
C ILE A 109 5.09 -16.18 -2.19
N THR A 110 4.18 -16.34 -3.14
CA THR A 110 4.03 -17.57 -3.90
C THR A 110 4.57 -17.38 -5.32
N GLY A 111 5.15 -18.44 -5.88
CA GLY A 111 5.55 -18.48 -7.28
C GLY A 111 4.51 -19.15 -8.17
N ILE A 112 4.90 -19.37 -9.42
CA ILE A 112 4.06 -20.07 -10.39
C ILE A 112 3.93 -21.55 -9.98
N TYR A 113 2.71 -21.96 -9.67
CA TYR A 113 2.36 -23.38 -9.56
C TYR A 113 2.01 -23.90 -10.95
N LYS A 114 2.73 -24.92 -11.45
CA LYS A 114 2.58 -25.42 -12.82
C LYS A 114 1.19 -26.03 -13.09
N GLY A 115 0.47 -26.46 -12.05
CA GLY A 115 -0.84 -27.10 -12.15
C GLY A 115 -0.76 -28.45 -12.87
N ASN A 116 -1.64 -29.39 -12.53
CA ASN A 116 -1.87 -30.55 -13.38
C ASN A 116 -2.71 -30.07 -14.57
N LYS A 117 -2.06 -29.78 -15.70
CA LYS A 117 -2.72 -29.68 -17.00
C LYS A 117 -2.91 -31.06 -17.60
#